data_AF-A0A950QHD5-F1
#
_entry.id   AF-A0A950QHD5-F1
#
_cell.length_a   1.000
_cell.length_b   1.000
_cell.length_c   1.000
_cell.angle_alpha   90.00
_cell.angle_beta   90.00
_cell.angle_gamma   90.00
#
_symmetry.space_group_name_H-M   'P 1'
#
loop_
_entity.id
_entity.type
_entity.pdbx_description
1 polymer ?
#
loop_
_entity_poly.entity_id
_entity_poly.type
_entity_poly.pdbx_seq_one_letter_code
_entity_poly.pdbx_strand_id
1 'polypeptide(L)'
;VTGVCLMWHGDGDWRSAEAAEVTRVAVTEITEAEIRAYVATGEPMDKAGAYAIQGIASRWIPRIEGCYFNVVGLPVPLVYRMLLKHTPRALAEGGTDHTVRNRNG
;
A
#
# COMPACT_ATOMS: atom_id res chain seq x y z
N VAL A 1 0.41 8.26 -6.55
CA VAL A 1 1.80 8.33 -6.03
C VAL A 1 1.69 8.20 -4.52
N THR A 2 2.51 7.36 -3.88
CA THR A 2 2.56 7.27 -2.41
C THR A 2 4.00 7.46 -1.95
N GLY A 3 4.18 8.38 -1.00
CA GLY A 3 5.45 8.59 -0.31
C GLY A 3 5.57 7.69 0.92
N VAL A 4 6.78 7.22 1.20
CA VAL A 4 7.14 6.41 2.37
C VAL A 4 8.32 7.07 3.05
N CYS A 5 8.23 7.28 4.36
CA CYS A 5 9.35 7.64 5.21
C CYS A 5 9.56 6.51 6.24
N LEU A 6 10.76 5.95 6.24
CA LEU A 6 11.21 4.97 7.22
C LEU A 6 12.10 5.67 8.23
N MET A 7 11.75 5.61 9.51
CA MET A 7 12.55 6.16 10.60
C MET A 7 12.97 5.02 11.54
N TRP A 8 14.24 4.98 11.92
CA TRP A 8 14.77 3.98 12.85
C TRP A 8 15.83 4.61 13.76
N HIS A 9 16.05 3.99 14.91
CA HIS A 9 17.12 4.38 15.83
C HIS A 9 18.33 3.47 15.62
N GLY A 10 19.52 4.03 15.41
CA GLY A 10 20.74 3.28 15.15
C GLY A 10 21.99 4.09 15.51
N ASP A 11 22.99 3.42 16.10
CA ASP A 11 24.23 4.04 16.57
C ASP A 11 24.01 5.20 17.56
N GLY A 12 22.95 5.14 18.36
CA GLY A 12 22.63 6.13 19.39
C GLY A 12 21.92 7.39 18.88
N ASP A 13 21.49 7.43 17.61
CA ASP A 13 20.75 8.55 17.03
C ASP A 13 19.59 8.08 16.13
N TRP A 14 18.65 8.98 15.84
CA TRP A 14 17.57 8.74 14.89
C TRP A 14 18.05 8.92 13.45
N ARG A 15 17.62 8.01 12.58
CA ARG A 15 17.88 8.04 11.14
C ARG A 15 16.57 7.93 10.38
N SER A 16 16.54 8.52 9.18
CA SER A 16 15.41 8.40 8.27
C SER A 16 15.86 8.11 6.84
N ALA A 17 14.95 7.50 6.07
CA ALA A 17 15.08 7.30 4.63
C ALA A 17 13.72 7.50 3.98
N GLU A 18 13.68 8.16 2.83
CA GLU A 18 12.46 8.49 2.11
C GLU A 18 12.48 7.89 0.72
N ALA A 19 11.33 7.44 0.25
CA ALA A 19 11.13 7.01 -1.13
C ALA A 19 9.67 7.21 -1.54
N ALA A 20 9.38 7.18 -2.84
CA ALA A 20 8.01 7.22 -3.35
C ALA A 20 7.82 6.18 -4.44
N GLU A 21 6.59 5.67 -4.54
CA GLU A 21 6.18 4.75 -5.60
C GLU A 21 5.11 5.41 -6.48
N VAL A 22 5.23 5.21 -7.80
CA VAL A 22 4.31 5.77 -8.79
C VAL A 22 3.63 4.64 -9.52
N THR A 23 2.31 4.58 -9.41
CA THR A 23 1.48 3.64 -10.18
C THR A 23 0.60 4.42 -11.13
N ARG A 24 0.61 4.04 -12.41
CA ARG A 24 -0.31 4.53 -13.42
C ARG A 24 -1.53 3.64 -13.45
N VAL A 25 -2.69 4.25 -13.53
CA VAL A 25 -3.98 3.57 -13.58
C VAL A 25 -4.68 4.04 -14.84
N ALA A 26 -4.98 3.10 -15.74
CA ALA A 26 -5.82 3.40 -16.90
C ALA A 26 -7.28 3.38 -16.45
N VAL A 27 -8.06 4.34 -16.91
CA VAL A 27 -9.51 4.39 -16.69
C VAL A 27 -10.16 4.39 -18.06
N THR A 28 -11.18 3.54 -18.28
CA THR A 28 -11.98 3.61 -19.51
C THR A 28 -12.80 4.89 -19.54
N GLU A 29 -13.31 5.29 -20.71
CA GLU A 29 -14.35 6.31 -20.74
C GLU A 29 -15.53 5.86 -19.87
N ILE A 30 -16.01 6.78 -19.03
CA ILE A 30 -17.16 6.59 -18.16
C ILE A 30 -18.20 7.62 -18.58
N THR A 31 -19.43 7.18 -18.82
CA THR A 31 -20.50 8.11 -19.17
C THR A 31 -20.95 8.92 -17.95
N GLU A 32 -21.44 10.12 -18.21
CA GLU A 32 -22.04 10.99 -17.19
C GLU A 32 -23.16 10.29 -16.36
N ALA A 33 -23.92 9.39 -16.99
CA ALA A 33 -24.94 8.61 -16.31
C ALA A 33 -24.34 7.59 -15.32
N GLU A 34 -23.26 6.93 -15.69
CA GLU A 34 -22.54 5.98 -14.84
C GLU A 34 -21.83 6.69 -13.68
N ILE A 35 -21.25 7.86 -13.91
CA ILE A 35 -20.66 8.70 -12.85
C ILE A 35 -21.72 9.07 -11.81
N ARG A 36 -22.89 9.56 -12.25
CA ARG A 36 -23.99 9.90 -11.34
C ARG A 36 -24.50 8.69 -10.55
N ALA A 37 -24.64 7.53 -11.22
CA ALA A 37 -25.03 6.29 -10.56
C ALA A 37 -23.99 5.85 -9.51
N TYR A 38 -22.70 6.01 -9.80
CA TYR A 38 -21.61 5.68 -8.87
C TYR A 38 -21.60 6.61 -7.65
N VAL A 39 -21.72 7.92 -7.85
CA VAL A 39 -21.79 8.90 -6.76
C VAL A 39 -22.98 8.64 -5.84
N ALA A 40 -24.13 8.25 -6.40
CA ALA A 40 -25.33 7.93 -5.64
C ALA A 40 -25.17 6.71 -4.70
N THR A 41 -24.13 5.87 -4.90
CA THR A 41 -23.86 4.72 -4.00
C THR A 41 -23.22 5.11 -2.67
N GLY A 42 -22.69 6.33 -2.54
CA GLY A 42 -22.00 6.80 -1.33
C GLY A 42 -20.58 6.23 -1.13
N GLU A 43 -20.14 5.27 -1.95
CA GLU A 43 -18.80 4.68 -1.90
C GLU A 43 -17.60 5.66 -2.08
N PRO A 44 -17.68 6.75 -2.88
CA PRO A 44 -16.51 7.59 -3.15
C PRO A 44 -16.12 8.56 -2.02
N MET A 45 -16.90 8.64 -0.94
CA MET A 45 -16.78 9.71 0.08
C MET A 45 -15.65 9.52 1.10
N ASP A 46 -15.05 8.34 1.22
CA ASP A 46 -14.08 8.02 2.30
C ASP A 46 -12.72 7.51 1.79
N LYS A 47 -12.35 7.83 0.54
CA LYS A 47 -11.11 7.33 -0.09
C LYS A 47 -10.38 8.43 -0.83
N ALA A 48 -9.11 8.65 -0.49
CA ALA A 48 -8.24 9.56 -1.23
C ALA A 48 -8.14 9.09 -2.70
N GLY A 49 -8.67 9.89 -3.62
CA GLY A 49 -8.76 9.57 -5.05
C GLY A 49 -10.14 9.11 -5.56
N ALA A 50 -11.18 9.09 -4.72
CA ALA A 50 -12.58 8.82 -5.08
C ALA A 50 -12.85 7.55 -5.91
N TYR A 51 -11.92 6.61 -5.90
CA TYR A 51 -12.00 5.36 -6.63
C TYR A 51 -11.57 4.23 -5.69
N ALA A 52 -12.55 3.46 -5.21
CA ALA A 52 -12.27 2.22 -4.54
C ALA A 52 -11.81 1.21 -5.60
N ILE A 53 -10.50 0.96 -5.69
CA ILE A 53 -9.98 -0.13 -6.55
C ILE A 53 -10.42 -1.52 -6.10
N GLN A 54 -11.00 -1.59 -4.89
CA GLN A 54 -11.68 -2.76 -4.34
C GLN A 54 -13.21 -2.65 -4.38
N GLY A 55 -13.76 -1.65 -5.07
CA GLY A 55 -15.18 -1.31 -5.11
C GLY A 55 -15.81 -1.41 -6.50
N ILE A 56 -17.01 -0.84 -6.65
CA ILE A 56 -17.79 -0.83 -7.91
C ILE A 56 -16.98 -0.24 -9.07
N ALA A 57 -16.09 0.68 -8.73
CA ALA A 57 -15.29 1.42 -9.68
C ALA A 57 -14.34 0.51 -10.47
N SER A 58 -13.91 -0.63 -9.89
CA SER A 58 -13.01 -1.65 -10.51
C SER A 58 -13.36 -2.00 -11.95
N ARG A 59 -14.65 -1.96 -12.30
CA ARG A 59 -15.16 -2.21 -13.67
C ARG A 59 -14.59 -1.27 -14.75
N TRP A 60 -14.14 -0.08 -14.36
CA TRP A 60 -13.59 0.94 -15.27
C TRP A 60 -12.07 1.03 -15.26
N ILE A 61 -11.34 0.19 -14.51
CA ILE A 61 -9.88 0.08 -14.61
C ILE A 61 -9.51 -1.18 -15.38
N PRO A 62 -9.20 -1.07 -16.67
CA PRO A 62 -8.76 -2.22 -17.46
C PRO A 62 -7.28 -2.55 -17.23
N ARG A 63 -6.49 -1.61 -16.68
CA ARG A 63 -5.04 -1.75 -16.56
C ARG A 63 -4.46 -0.93 -15.42
N ILE A 64 -3.54 -1.55 -14.69
CA ILE A 64 -2.68 -0.91 -13.70
C ILE A 64 -1.24 -1.18 -14.11
N GLU A 65 -0.44 -0.13 -14.17
CA GLU A 65 1.00 -0.22 -14.44
C GLU A 65 1.77 0.32 -13.24
N GLY A 66 2.39 -0.59 -12.49
CA GLY A 66 3.11 -0.29 -11.26
C GLY A 66 2.62 -1.15 -10.09
N CYS A 67 2.81 -0.67 -8.87
CA CYS A 67 2.46 -1.41 -7.67
C CYS A 67 0.96 -1.26 -7.33
N TYR A 68 0.20 -2.35 -7.27
CA TYR A 68 -1.19 -2.33 -6.79
C TYR A 68 -1.29 -1.82 -5.35
N PHE A 69 -0.37 -2.26 -4.48
CA PHE A 69 -0.38 -1.84 -3.08
C PHE A 69 -0.14 -0.33 -2.89
N ASN A 70 0.57 0.28 -3.84
CA ASN A 70 0.71 1.73 -3.91
C ASN A 70 -0.63 2.44 -4.17
N VAL A 71 -1.53 1.80 -4.94
CA VAL A 71 -2.86 2.36 -5.23
C VAL A 71 -3.78 2.26 -4.01
N VAL A 72 -3.63 1.21 -3.19
CA VAL A 72 -4.38 1.09 -1.92
C VAL A 72 -3.76 1.90 -0.77
N GLY A 73 -2.60 2.53 -0.98
CA GLY A 73 -2.03 3.51 -0.05
C GLY A 73 -0.75 3.10 0.68
N LEU A 74 -0.17 1.92 0.43
CA LEU A 74 1.14 1.55 0.97
C LEU A 74 1.91 0.64 -0.01
N PRO A 75 2.99 1.11 -0.65
CA PRO A 75 3.78 0.29 -1.57
C PRO A 75 4.65 -0.74 -0.83
N VAL A 76 4.05 -1.86 -0.42
CA VAL A 76 4.71 -2.94 0.36
C VAL A 76 6.07 -3.37 -0.22
N PRO A 77 6.24 -3.58 -1.53
CA PRO A 77 7.55 -3.95 -2.09
C PRO A 77 8.62 -2.86 -1.97
N LEU A 78 8.23 -1.59 -1.93
CA LEU A 78 9.13 -0.47 -1.69
C LEU A 78 9.54 -0.43 -0.21
N VAL A 79 8.57 -0.52 0.70
CA VAL A 79 8.80 -0.56 2.15
C VAL A 79 9.74 -1.71 2.51
N TYR A 80 9.48 -2.91 2.00
CA TYR A 80 10.33 -4.08 2.24
C TYR A 80 11.78 -3.86 1.78
N ARG A 81 11.96 -3.27 0.58
CA ARG A 81 13.30 -2.92 0.08
C ARG A 81 13.99 -1.86 0.93
N MET A 82 13.25 -0.87 1.43
CA MET A 82 13.79 0.13 2.36
C MET A 82 14.22 -0.50 3.68
N LEU A 83 13.43 -1.41 4.24
CA LEU A 83 13.76 -2.13 5.47
C LEU A 83 15.05 -2.94 5.31
N LEU A 84 15.17 -3.74 4.24
CA LEU A 84 16.38 -4.53 3.97
C LEU A 84 17.63 -3.67 3.78
N LYS A 85 17.48 -2.48 3.21
CA LYS A 85 18.61 -1.57 2.91
C LYS A 85 19.08 -0.80 4.14
N HIS A 86 18.15 -0.42 5.03
CA HIS A 86 18.42 0.61 6.05
C HIS A 86 18.35 0.11 7.49
N THR A 87 17.66 -1.00 7.76
CA THR A 87 17.53 -1.52 9.14
C THR A 87 18.62 -2.54 9.48
N PRO A 88 19.23 -2.47 10.68
CA PRO A 88 20.12 -3.51 11.17
C PRO A 88 19.43 -4.88 11.21
N ARG A 89 20.16 -5.94 10.85
CA ARG A 89 19.65 -7.33 10.72
C ARG A 89 18.87 -7.84 11.94
N ALA A 90 19.17 -7.34 13.15
CA ALA A 90 18.46 -7.69 14.39
C ALA A 90 16.97 -7.28 14.40
N LEU A 91 16.55 -6.27 13.65
CA LEU A 91 15.14 -5.89 13.50
C LEU A 91 14.38 -6.81 12.53
N ALA A 92 15.08 -7.51 11.64
CA ALA A 92 14.49 -8.44 10.68
C ALA A 92 14.13 -9.81 11.30
N GLU A 93 14.75 -10.16 12.43
CA GLU A 93 14.59 -11.46 13.10
C GLU A 93 13.60 -11.41 14.29
N GLY A 94 13.10 -10.23 14.68
CA GLY A 94 12.18 -10.06 15.81
C GLY A 94 10.71 -10.45 15.57
N GLY A 95 10.40 -11.08 14.43
CA GLY A 95 9.02 -11.36 14.00
C GLY A 95 8.57 -12.82 14.05
N THR A 96 9.42 -13.77 14.46
CA THR A 96 9.02 -15.18 14.56
C THR A 96 9.55 -15.83 15.82
N ASP A 97 8.94 -15.53 16.98
CA ASP A 97 8.78 -16.54 18.02
C ASP A 97 7.33 -17.01 18.04
N HIS A 98 6.99 -17.82 17.05
CA HIS A 98 5.96 -18.84 17.21
C HIS A 98 6.67 -20.18 17.39
N THR A 99 7.41 -20.33 18.50
CA THR A 99 7.56 -21.65 19.10
C THR A 99 6.18 -22.12 19.55
N VAL A 100 5.44 -22.74 18.62
CA VAL A 100 4.36 -23.66 18.97
C VAL A 100 5.02 -24.78 19.76
N ARG A 101 5.05 -24.63 21.08
CA ARG A 101 5.25 -25.72 22.02
C ARG A 101 4.13 -26.71 21.77
N ASN A 102 4.40 -27.71 20.93
CA ASN A 102 3.60 -28.91 20.89
C ASN A 102 3.83 -29.67 22.19
N ARG A 103 3.04 -29.33 23.22
CA ARG A 103 2.74 -30.21 24.34
C ARG A 103 1.53 -31.03 23.93
N ASN A 104 1.79 -32.24 23.45
CA ASN A 104 0.92 -33.42 23.48
C ASN A 104 1.95 -34.57 23.44
N GLY A 105 2.17 -35.32 24.51
CA GLY A 105 1.21 -36.27 25.07
C GLY A 105 1.79 -37.65 24.79
#